data_AF-A0A7Y1YIP4-F1
#
_entry.id   AF-A0A7Y1YIP4-F1
#
_cell.length_a   1.000
_cell.length_b   1.000
_cell.length_c   1.000
_cell.angle_alpha   90.00
_cell.angle_beta   90.00
_cell.angle_gamma   90.00
#
_symmetry.space_group_name_H-M   'P 1'
#
loop_
_entity.id
_entity.type
_entity.pdbx_description
1 polymer ?
#
loop_
_entity_poly.entity_id
_entity_poly.type
_entity_poly.pdbx_seq_one_letter_code
_entity_poly.pdbx_strand_id
1 'polypeptide(L)'
;MITFLRLRPADRISDLGAATRRREGTTVVELPHTDFVAQALAGGILAVVADPTGIAPGYVVDPKAALELATDGVAGWRITIIHDDSAPETVLDALARSEAAFLRAGRSSVAAAARLCAMPGIDAGVSVYVNDVDEAVEAVAGGASDLLLRDWDTERLGALRAALDGNLVERTAFPIGLSYDSVVSQLDADAAAVYLHLTDGSGVARPRYDWAPGKSEAPSVPDHRISMEWADARWLTGSASDGYDGAAPAIRSILHRSLDGHRPDVDQLELLLTARGDDVDAIAHVADQLRKRTNGDKVTYVVNRNINYTNQCYFKCGFCAFSKGPKSLNLRGDPYLLDLEEIVRRSREAWDKGATEVTLQGGIHPGFTGEFYLDVVKAIKAEIPGMHIHGFTPLE
;
A
#
# COMPACT_ATOMS: atom_id res chain seq x y z
N MET A 1 -7.15 3.16 -16.94
CA MET A 1 -7.05 2.14 -15.87
C MET A 1 -8.45 1.65 -15.58
N ILE A 2 -8.68 0.34 -15.62
CA ILE A 2 -9.95 -0.30 -15.24
C ILE A 2 -9.76 -0.91 -13.85
N THR A 3 -10.70 -0.66 -12.94
CA THR A 3 -10.68 -1.30 -11.63
C THR A 3 -11.52 -2.56 -11.61
N PHE A 4 -11.25 -3.45 -10.68
CA PHE A 4 -12.17 -4.54 -10.37
C PHE A 4 -12.25 -4.79 -8.88
N LEU A 5 -13.36 -5.37 -8.46
CA LEU A 5 -13.61 -5.78 -7.08
C LEU A 5 -14.04 -7.25 -7.03
N ARG A 6 -13.35 -8.05 -6.20
CA ARG A 6 -13.78 -9.39 -5.81
C ARG A 6 -14.83 -9.30 -4.70
N LEU A 7 -16.09 -9.35 -5.11
CA LEU A 7 -17.27 -9.17 -4.27
C LEU A 7 -18.10 -10.44 -4.19
N ARG A 8 -18.52 -10.83 -2.99
CA ARG A 8 -19.45 -11.96 -2.79
C ARG A 8 -20.70 -11.54 -2.02
N PRO A 9 -21.90 -11.67 -2.58
CA PRO A 9 -23.14 -11.57 -1.82
C PRO A 9 -23.24 -12.67 -0.75
N ALA A 10 -23.83 -12.34 0.39
CA ALA A 10 -24.20 -13.31 1.42
C ALA A 10 -25.32 -12.80 2.31
N ASP A 11 -26.24 -13.69 2.70
CA ASP A 11 -27.29 -13.35 3.68
C ASP A 11 -26.73 -13.23 5.10
N ARG A 12 -25.67 -13.99 5.40
CA ARG A 12 -24.99 -14.02 6.69
C ARG A 12 -23.53 -14.42 6.54
N ILE A 13 -22.68 -14.00 7.48
CA ILE A 13 -21.29 -14.42 7.53
C ILE A 13 -20.80 -14.56 8.98
N SER A 14 -20.03 -15.62 9.25
CA SER A 14 -19.33 -15.80 10.53
C SER A 14 -17.86 -15.41 10.38
N ASP A 15 -17.17 -15.16 11.49
CA ASP A 15 -15.74 -14.80 11.50
C ASP A 15 -14.89 -15.84 10.73
N LEU A 16 -15.15 -17.13 10.94
CA LEU A 16 -14.46 -18.21 10.25
C LEU A 16 -14.79 -18.23 8.74
N GLY A 17 -16.05 -17.95 8.39
CA GLY A 17 -16.49 -17.83 7.00
C GLY A 17 -15.80 -16.65 6.30
N ALA A 18 -15.76 -15.49 6.95
CA ALA A 18 -15.08 -14.29 6.48
C ALA A 18 -13.57 -14.53 6.30
N ALA A 19 -12.90 -15.14 7.28
CA ALA A 19 -11.48 -15.49 7.17
C ALA A 19 -11.20 -16.51 6.05
N THR A 20 -12.11 -17.46 5.81
CA THR A 20 -11.97 -18.44 4.72
C THR A 20 -12.12 -17.77 3.36
N ARG A 21 -13.16 -16.95 3.17
CA ARG A 21 -13.33 -16.15 1.94
C ARG A 21 -12.17 -15.20 1.73
N ARG A 22 -11.66 -14.61 2.82
CA ARG A 22 -10.45 -13.81 2.79
C ARG A 22 -9.30 -14.63 2.23
N ARG A 23 -9.05 -15.87 2.64
CA ARG A 23 -7.97 -16.69 2.04
C ARG A 23 -8.19 -16.98 0.55
N GLU A 24 -9.44 -17.14 0.12
CA GLU A 24 -9.79 -17.48 -1.27
C GLU A 24 -9.67 -16.32 -2.27
N GLY A 25 -9.55 -15.08 -1.82
CA GLY A 25 -9.43 -13.93 -2.74
C GLY A 25 -10.38 -12.79 -2.42
N THR A 26 -11.46 -13.07 -1.68
CA THR A 26 -12.51 -12.08 -1.43
C THR A 26 -11.96 -10.95 -0.56
N THR A 27 -12.17 -9.71 -1.00
CA THR A 27 -11.85 -8.49 -0.24
C THR A 27 -13.10 -7.85 0.33
N VAL A 28 -14.27 -8.10 -0.29
CA VAL A 28 -15.54 -7.50 0.11
C VAL A 28 -16.68 -8.52 0.10
N VAL A 29 -17.55 -8.44 1.10
CA VAL A 29 -18.84 -9.14 1.14
C VAL A 29 -19.97 -8.12 1.00
N GLU A 30 -20.99 -8.45 0.20
CA GLU A 30 -22.24 -7.69 0.16
C GLU A 30 -23.26 -8.36 1.07
N LEU A 31 -23.79 -7.61 2.03
CA LEU A 31 -24.75 -8.08 3.02
C LEU A 31 -26.09 -7.35 2.85
N PRO A 32 -27.23 -8.00 3.15
CA PRO A 32 -28.52 -7.32 3.09
C PRO A 32 -28.66 -6.27 4.20
N HIS A 33 -28.11 -6.52 5.39
CA HIS A 33 -28.24 -5.67 6.58
C HIS A 33 -26.93 -5.60 7.39
N THR A 34 -26.88 -4.74 8.40
CA THR A 34 -25.68 -4.48 9.22
C THR A 34 -25.34 -5.59 10.24
N ASP A 35 -26.25 -6.54 10.47
CA ASP A 35 -26.14 -7.57 11.53
C ASP A 35 -24.83 -8.37 11.52
N PHE A 36 -24.23 -8.55 10.32
CA PHE A 36 -23.03 -9.36 10.14
C PHE A 36 -21.77 -8.57 9.75
N VAL A 37 -21.81 -7.24 9.84
CA VAL A 37 -20.67 -6.37 9.51
C VAL A 37 -19.49 -6.64 10.44
N ALA A 38 -19.73 -6.77 11.75
CA ALA A 38 -18.67 -7.02 12.72
C ALA A 38 -17.91 -8.34 12.45
N GLN A 39 -18.62 -9.39 12.05
CA GLN A 39 -18.07 -10.70 11.72
C GLN A 39 -17.25 -10.65 10.42
N ALA A 40 -17.69 -9.86 9.43
CA ALA A 40 -16.93 -9.60 8.22
C ALA A 40 -15.59 -8.91 8.54
N LEU A 41 -15.64 -7.83 9.35
CA LEU A 41 -14.46 -7.09 9.78
C LEU A 41 -13.50 -7.95 10.62
N ALA A 42 -14.02 -8.75 11.55
CA ALA A 42 -13.22 -9.69 12.34
C ALA A 42 -12.49 -10.73 11.47
N GLY A 43 -13.11 -11.16 10.36
CA GLY A 43 -12.47 -12.01 9.36
C GLY A 43 -11.51 -11.27 8.41
N GLY A 44 -11.42 -9.94 8.52
CA GLY A 44 -10.54 -9.08 7.74
C GLY A 44 -11.00 -8.83 6.31
N ILE A 45 -12.31 -8.79 6.07
CA ILE A 45 -12.90 -8.35 4.80
C ILE A 45 -13.83 -7.15 5.06
N LEU A 46 -13.97 -6.27 4.08
CA LEU A 46 -14.92 -5.17 4.18
C LEU A 46 -16.34 -5.65 3.87
N ALA A 47 -17.32 -5.00 4.47
CA ALA A 47 -18.73 -5.22 4.18
C ALA A 47 -19.30 -4.00 3.47
N VAL A 48 -20.07 -4.24 2.41
CA VAL A 48 -21.01 -3.25 1.87
C VAL A 48 -22.43 -3.73 2.13
N VAL A 49 -23.32 -2.83 2.50
CA VAL A 49 -24.70 -3.17 2.89
C VAL A 49 -25.72 -2.57 1.93
N ALA A 50 -26.78 -3.31 1.64
CA ALA A 50 -27.88 -2.83 0.81
C ALA A 50 -28.90 -1.99 1.60
N ASP A 51 -29.04 -2.25 2.89
CA ASP A 51 -29.86 -1.47 3.81
C ASP A 51 -29.10 -0.22 4.27
N PRO A 52 -29.60 0.99 3.99
CA PRO A 52 -28.94 2.23 4.42
C PRO A 52 -29.03 2.47 5.94
N THR A 53 -29.78 1.64 6.68
CA THR A 53 -29.92 1.80 8.12
C THR A 53 -28.69 1.26 8.88
N GLY A 54 -28.24 2.03 9.88
CA GLY A 54 -27.10 1.65 10.70
C GLY A 54 -25.73 2.00 10.10
N ILE A 55 -24.68 1.59 10.80
CA ILE A 55 -23.29 1.91 10.43
C ILE A 55 -22.68 0.71 9.71
N ALA A 56 -22.21 0.95 8.49
CA ALA A 56 -21.45 -0.01 7.69
C ALA A 56 -20.24 0.65 7.03
N PRO A 57 -19.19 -0.10 6.66
CA PRO A 57 -18.06 0.47 5.93
C PRO A 57 -18.49 1.15 4.62
N GLY A 58 -19.33 0.49 3.83
CA GLY A 58 -19.90 1.05 2.60
C GLY A 58 -21.33 0.59 2.33
N TYR A 59 -21.95 1.19 1.32
CA TYR A 59 -23.35 1.06 1.00
C TYR A 59 -23.56 0.83 -0.49
N VAL A 60 -24.49 -0.06 -0.84
CA VAL A 60 -24.93 -0.33 -2.21
C VAL A 60 -26.44 -0.17 -2.26
N VAL A 61 -26.89 1.02 -2.64
CA VAL A 61 -28.26 1.47 -2.37
C VAL A 61 -28.94 2.04 -3.61
N ASP A 62 -30.26 2.17 -3.56
CA ASP A 62 -31.01 2.90 -4.58
C ASP A 62 -30.72 4.42 -4.53
N PRO A 63 -31.11 5.19 -5.56
CA PRO A 63 -30.87 6.64 -5.61
C PRO A 63 -31.45 7.42 -4.42
N LYS A 64 -32.58 7.01 -3.87
CA LYS A 64 -33.24 7.70 -2.76
C LYS A 64 -32.44 7.51 -1.48
N ALA A 65 -32.07 6.27 -1.17
CA ALA A 65 -31.26 5.93 -0.01
C ALA A 65 -29.86 6.56 -0.07
N ALA A 66 -29.28 6.73 -1.26
CA ALA A 66 -28.01 7.45 -1.43
C ALA A 66 -28.10 8.92 -0.97
N LEU A 67 -29.21 9.60 -1.28
CA LEU A 67 -29.45 10.98 -0.83
C LEU A 67 -29.67 11.07 0.69
N GLU A 68 -30.31 10.07 1.28
CA GLU A 68 -30.49 9.98 2.74
C GLU A 68 -29.13 9.83 3.43
N LEU A 69 -28.29 8.89 2.98
CA LEU A 69 -26.92 8.70 3.50
C LEU A 69 -26.05 9.95 3.37
N ALA A 70 -26.13 10.64 2.23
CA ALA A 70 -25.40 11.89 2.02
C ALA A 70 -25.85 13.00 2.98
N THR A 71 -27.15 13.07 3.27
CA THR A 71 -27.71 14.00 4.26
C THR A 71 -27.20 13.68 5.67
N ASP A 72 -27.01 12.41 5.97
CA ASP A 72 -26.45 11.92 7.24
C ASP A 72 -24.91 12.07 7.32
N GLY A 73 -24.29 12.66 6.29
CA GLY A 73 -22.86 12.97 6.26
C GLY A 73 -21.97 11.79 5.87
N VAL A 74 -22.53 10.73 5.28
CA VAL A 74 -21.75 9.63 4.71
C VAL A 74 -21.02 10.12 3.47
N ALA A 75 -19.69 10.00 3.47
CA ALA A 75 -18.88 10.37 2.31
C ALA A 75 -19.25 9.55 1.06
N GLY A 76 -19.35 10.22 -0.10
CA GLY A 76 -19.77 9.61 -1.36
C GLY A 76 -18.91 8.44 -1.83
N TRP A 77 -17.63 8.40 -1.48
CA TRP A 77 -16.76 7.25 -1.79
C TRP A 77 -17.15 5.95 -1.06
N ARG A 78 -18.03 6.03 -0.04
CA ARG A 78 -18.64 4.87 0.64
C ARG A 78 -19.93 4.41 -0.04
N ILE A 79 -20.44 5.15 -1.04
CA ILE A 79 -21.75 4.93 -1.65
C ILE A 79 -21.56 4.40 -3.07
N THR A 80 -22.26 3.30 -3.37
CA THR A 80 -22.51 2.80 -4.72
C THR A 80 -24.00 2.88 -4.99
N ILE A 81 -24.41 3.59 -6.04
CA ILE A 81 -25.81 3.69 -6.45
C ILE A 81 -26.15 2.54 -7.39
N ILE A 82 -27.28 1.87 -7.20
CA ILE A 82 -27.79 0.87 -8.14
C ILE A 82 -28.61 1.56 -9.22
N HIS A 83 -28.32 1.27 -10.48
CA HIS A 83 -29.16 1.64 -11.62
C HIS A 83 -30.26 0.58 -11.80
N ASP A 84 -31.32 0.69 -11.00
CA ASP A 84 -32.45 -0.25 -10.85
C ASP A 84 -33.64 0.08 -11.77
N ASP A 85 -33.37 0.44 -13.04
CA ASP A 85 -34.36 1.00 -13.97
C ASP A 85 -34.98 2.35 -13.51
N SER A 86 -34.41 2.97 -12.46
CA SER A 86 -34.72 4.35 -12.09
C SER A 86 -34.55 5.32 -13.25
N ALA A 87 -35.40 6.35 -13.27
CA ALA A 87 -35.36 7.38 -14.30
C ALA A 87 -33.98 8.07 -14.33
N PRO A 88 -33.41 8.36 -15.52
CA PRO A 88 -32.08 8.97 -15.66
C PRO A 88 -31.88 10.23 -14.82
N GLU A 89 -32.89 11.08 -14.72
CA GLU A 89 -32.90 12.30 -13.92
C GLU A 89 -32.77 12.04 -12.41
N THR A 90 -33.36 10.95 -11.91
CA THR A 90 -33.28 10.55 -10.50
C THR A 90 -31.89 10.04 -10.16
N VAL A 91 -31.31 9.21 -11.05
CA VAL A 91 -29.94 8.72 -10.89
C VAL A 91 -28.94 9.88 -10.94
N LEU A 92 -29.13 10.83 -11.85
CA LEU A 92 -28.25 11.99 -11.99
C LEU A 92 -28.30 12.91 -10.77
N ASP A 93 -29.49 13.21 -10.23
CA ASP A 93 -29.63 14.00 -8.99
C ASP A 93 -28.93 13.32 -7.81
N ALA A 94 -29.12 12.01 -7.67
CA ALA A 94 -28.49 11.23 -6.61
C ALA A 94 -26.96 11.23 -6.73
N LEU A 95 -26.41 10.99 -7.93
CA LEU A 95 -24.97 11.03 -8.16
C LEU A 95 -24.39 12.41 -7.84
N ALA A 96 -25.01 13.49 -8.32
CA ALA A 96 -24.53 14.85 -8.14
C ALA A 96 -24.51 15.29 -6.66
N ARG A 97 -25.47 14.82 -5.86
CA ARG A 97 -25.65 15.28 -4.47
C ARG A 97 -25.06 14.35 -3.42
N SER A 98 -24.92 13.06 -3.73
CA SER A 98 -24.27 12.10 -2.83
C SER A 98 -22.78 11.94 -3.12
N GLU A 99 -22.31 12.40 -4.28
CA GLU A 99 -20.93 12.21 -4.74
C GLU A 99 -20.53 10.72 -4.76
N ALA A 100 -21.50 9.84 -5.02
CA ALA A 100 -21.30 8.39 -5.01
C ALA A 100 -20.18 7.98 -5.99
N ALA A 101 -19.20 7.22 -5.50
CA ALA A 101 -18.04 6.84 -6.31
C ALA A 101 -18.38 5.88 -7.46
N PHE A 102 -19.48 5.14 -7.36
CA PHE A 102 -19.86 4.17 -8.38
C PHE A 102 -21.36 4.18 -8.68
N LEU A 103 -21.69 4.06 -9.96
CA LEU A 103 -23.02 3.68 -10.47
C LEU A 103 -22.96 2.21 -10.91
N ARG A 104 -23.63 1.33 -10.18
CA ARG A 104 -23.74 -0.10 -10.51
C ARG A 104 -24.84 -0.32 -11.53
N ALA A 105 -24.49 -0.73 -12.75
CA ALA A 105 -25.43 -0.98 -13.83
C ALA A 105 -25.57 -2.47 -14.14
N GLY A 106 -26.73 -2.85 -14.68
CA GLY A 106 -26.88 -4.12 -15.39
C GLY A 106 -26.09 -4.13 -16.70
N ARG A 107 -25.68 -5.31 -17.18
CA ARG A 107 -24.85 -5.47 -18.39
C ARG A 107 -25.44 -4.77 -19.63
N SER A 108 -26.75 -4.84 -19.82
CA SER A 108 -27.44 -4.19 -20.94
C SER A 108 -27.50 -2.66 -20.83
N SER A 109 -27.21 -2.10 -19.66
CA SER A 109 -27.39 -0.68 -19.35
C SER A 109 -26.06 0.05 -19.14
N VAL A 110 -24.92 -0.61 -19.35
CA VAL A 110 -23.58 -0.03 -19.16
C VAL A 110 -23.39 1.26 -19.98
N ALA A 111 -23.75 1.25 -21.26
CA ALA A 111 -23.63 2.44 -22.12
C ALA A 111 -24.60 3.57 -21.73
N ALA A 112 -25.72 3.26 -21.08
CA ALA A 112 -26.61 4.28 -20.52
C ALA A 112 -26.01 4.89 -19.25
N ALA A 113 -25.52 4.05 -18.34
CA ALA A 113 -24.82 4.47 -17.13
C ALA A 113 -23.59 5.33 -17.45
N ALA A 114 -22.78 4.92 -18.44
CA ALA A 114 -21.60 5.67 -18.87
C ALA A 114 -21.93 7.08 -19.35
N ARG A 115 -23.07 7.27 -20.02
CA ARG A 115 -23.55 8.60 -20.43
C ARG A 115 -23.93 9.48 -19.24
N LEU A 116 -24.50 8.89 -18.18
CA LEU A 116 -24.81 9.62 -16.95
C LEU A 116 -23.54 10.02 -16.19
N CYS A 117 -22.61 9.07 -16.04
CA CYS A 117 -21.33 9.30 -15.39
C CYS A 117 -20.42 10.29 -16.15
N ALA A 118 -20.61 10.46 -17.45
CA ALA A 118 -19.89 11.43 -18.27
C ALA A 118 -20.47 12.86 -18.19
N MET A 119 -21.56 13.09 -17.45
CA MET A 119 -22.13 14.42 -17.27
C MET A 119 -21.16 15.32 -16.48
N PRO A 120 -21.03 16.62 -16.84
CA PRO A 120 -20.16 17.54 -16.11
C PRO A 120 -20.50 17.59 -14.61
N GLY A 121 -19.48 17.46 -13.77
CA GLY A 121 -19.62 17.47 -12.31
C GLY A 121 -19.97 16.12 -11.69
N ILE A 122 -20.09 15.05 -12.47
CA ILE A 122 -20.22 13.68 -11.98
C ILE A 122 -18.85 13.00 -12.04
N ASP A 123 -18.38 12.51 -10.90
CA ASP A 123 -17.11 11.79 -10.76
C ASP A 123 -17.36 10.36 -10.26
N ALA A 124 -18.26 9.66 -10.96
CA ALA A 124 -18.66 8.29 -10.61
C ALA A 124 -18.21 7.31 -11.68
N GLY A 125 -17.60 6.20 -11.27
CA GLY A 125 -17.29 5.08 -12.16
C GLY A 125 -18.52 4.22 -12.47
N VAL A 126 -18.56 3.60 -13.65
CA VAL A 126 -19.59 2.60 -13.96
C VAL A 126 -19.09 1.23 -13.52
N SER A 127 -19.81 0.61 -12.58
CA SER A 127 -19.52 -0.71 -12.01
C SER A 127 -20.51 -1.75 -12.53
N VAL A 128 -20.05 -2.95 -12.90
CA VAL A 128 -20.93 -3.97 -13.50
C VAL A 128 -20.48 -5.39 -13.14
N TYR A 129 -21.45 -6.26 -12.87
CA TYR A 129 -21.20 -7.69 -12.69
C TYR A 129 -20.95 -8.38 -14.03
N VAL A 130 -19.85 -9.11 -14.09
CA VAL A 130 -19.44 -9.90 -15.26
C VAL A 130 -19.12 -11.33 -14.84
N ASN A 131 -19.47 -12.28 -15.70
CA ASN A 131 -19.34 -13.70 -15.43
C ASN A 131 -18.09 -14.32 -16.05
N ASP A 132 -17.64 -13.77 -17.18
CA ASP A 132 -16.49 -14.24 -17.95
C ASP A 132 -15.72 -13.06 -18.58
N VAL A 133 -14.62 -13.38 -19.27
CA VAL A 133 -13.71 -12.41 -19.87
C VAL A 133 -14.37 -11.65 -21.02
N ASP A 134 -15.22 -12.31 -21.81
CA ASP A 134 -15.86 -11.69 -22.96
C ASP A 134 -16.88 -10.65 -22.49
N GLU A 135 -17.73 -10.98 -21.51
CA GLU A 135 -18.64 -10.04 -20.86
C GLU A 135 -17.89 -8.83 -20.27
N ALA A 136 -16.72 -9.07 -19.68
CA ALA A 136 -15.89 -8.01 -19.11
C ALA A 136 -15.32 -7.06 -20.17
N VAL A 137 -14.81 -7.59 -21.28
CA VAL A 137 -14.29 -6.80 -22.41
C VAL A 137 -15.41 -6.00 -23.06
N GLU A 138 -16.58 -6.60 -23.28
CA GLU A 138 -17.76 -5.92 -23.81
C GLU A 138 -18.23 -4.79 -22.89
N ALA A 139 -18.27 -5.04 -21.58
CA ALA A 139 -18.63 -4.03 -20.60
C ALA A 139 -17.67 -2.84 -20.61
N VAL A 140 -16.35 -3.09 -20.63
CA VAL A 140 -15.33 -2.03 -20.71
C VAL A 140 -15.47 -1.25 -22.01
N ALA A 141 -15.68 -1.92 -23.14
CA ALA A 141 -15.95 -1.27 -24.42
C ALA A 141 -17.23 -0.41 -24.40
N GLY A 142 -18.23 -0.81 -23.60
CA GLY A 142 -19.46 -0.07 -23.34
C GLY A 142 -19.31 1.12 -22.38
N GLY A 143 -18.14 1.32 -21.78
CA GLY A 143 -17.85 2.42 -20.86
C GLY A 143 -17.81 2.04 -19.38
N ALA A 144 -17.80 0.75 -19.04
CA ALA A 144 -17.51 0.33 -17.67
C ALA A 144 -16.08 0.70 -17.28
N SER A 145 -15.92 1.38 -16.15
CA SER A 145 -14.61 1.70 -15.57
C SER A 145 -14.26 0.77 -14.40
N ASP A 146 -15.24 0.00 -13.91
CA ASP A 146 -15.12 -0.91 -12.79
C ASP A 146 -15.87 -2.24 -13.02
N LEU A 147 -15.27 -3.36 -12.63
CA LEU A 147 -15.81 -4.70 -12.82
C LEU A 147 -16.03 -5.41 -11.47
N LEU A 148 -17.21 -6.00 -11.28
CA LEU A 148 -17.53 -6.81 -10.10
C LEU A 148 -17.41 -8.29 -10.45
N LEU A 149 -16.43 -8.95 -9.84
CA LEU A 149 -16.06 -10.32 -10.15
C LEU A 149 -16.50 -11.26 -9.02
N ARG A 150 -17.29 -12.27 -9.37
CA ARG A 150 -17.77 -13.30 -8.45
C ARG A 150 -17.03 -14.61 -8.69
N ASP A 151 -16.24 -15.04 -7.71
CA ASP A 151 -15.56 -16.35 -7.72
C ASP A 151 -14.54 -16.53 -8.85
N TRP A 152 -13.92 -15.44 -9.32
CA TRP A 152 -12.85 -15.52 -10.30
C TRP A 152 -11.53 -15.95 -9.65
N ASP A 153 -10.91 -16.96 -10.25
CA ASP A 153 -9.57 -17.43 -9.90
C ASP A 153 -8.48 -16.58 -10.59
N THR A 154 -7.22 -16.83 -10.21
CA THR A 154 -6.05 -16.11 -10.75
C THR A 154 -5.87 -16.31 -12.26
N GLU A 155 -6.27 -17.47 -12.80
CA GLU A 155 -6.13 -17.78 -14.23
C GLU A 155 -7.06 -16.90 -15.07
N ARG A 156 -8.34 -16.80 -14.69
CA ARG A 156 -9.31 -15.90 -15.35
C ARG A 156 -8.92 -14.44 -15.22
N LEU A 157 -8.41 -14.02 -14.05
CA LEU A 157 -7.89 -12.66 -13.86
C LEU A 157 -6.70 -12.37 -14.80
N GLY A 158 -5.80 -13.34 -14.99
CA GLY A 158 -4.71 -13.24 -15.95
C GLY A 158 -5.20 -13.09 -17.40
N ALA A 159 -6.20 -13.89 -17.79
CA ALA A 159 -6.82 -13.79 -19.11
C ALA A 159 -7.48 -12.43 -19.35
N LEU A 160 -8.22 -11.91 -18.35
CA LEU A 160 -8.82 -10.57 -18.44
C LEU A 160 -7.78 -9.46 -18.52
N ARG A 161 -6.74 -9.52 -17.69
CA ARG A 161 -5.62 -8.55 -17.75
C ARG A 161 -4.99 -8.55 -19.14
N ALA A 162 -4.77 -9.73 -19.74
CA ALA A 162 -4.24 -9.84 -21.10
C ALA A 162 -5.17 -9.20 -22.14
N ALA A 163 -6.48 -9.45 -22.04
CA ALA A 163 -7.49 -8.88 -22.93
C ALA A 163 -7.61 -7.34 -22.80
N LEU A 164 -7.35 -6.79 -21.62
CA LEU A 164 -7.37 -5.34 -21.33
C LEU A 164 -5.99 -4.66 -21.39
N ASP A 165 -5.00 -5.36 -21.95
CA ASP A 165 -3.63 -4.87 -22.12
C ASP A 165 -2.98 -4.34 -20.82
N GLY A 166 -3.15 -5.05 -19.71
CA GLY A 166 -2.52 -4.67 -18.44
C GLY A 166 -3.26 -3.58 -17.65
N ASN A 167 -4.30 -2.97 -18.21
CA ASN A 167 -5.04 -1.87 -17.57
C ASN A 167 -6.04 -2.35 -16.50
N LEU A 168 -5.67 -3.30 -15.65
CA LEU A 168 -6.57 -3.91 -14.67
C LEU A 168 -5.97 -3.84 -13.26
N VAL A 169 -6.71 -3.24 -12.32
CA VAL A 169 -6.26 -3.05 -10.93
C VAL A 169 -7.34 -3.46 -9.94
N GLU A 170 -6.98 -4.23 -8.92
CA GLU A 170 -7.93 -4.61 -7.88
C GLU A 170 -8.13 -3.46 -6.88
N ARG A 171 -9.39 -3.11 -6.61
CA ARG A 171 -9.78 -2.24 -5.50
C ARG A 171 -10.46 -3.05 -4.40
N THR A 172 -10.73 -2.39 -3.28
CA THR A 172 -11.56 -2.95 -2.20
C THR A 172 -12.98 -2.41 -2.31
N ALA A 173 -13.73 -2.27 -1.21
CA ALA A 173 -15.08 -1.73 -1.22
C ALA A 173 -15.13 -0.30 -1.77
N PHE A 174 -14.02 0.41 -1.67
CA PHE A 174 -13.89 1.84 -1.96
C PHE A 174 -13.03 2.09 -3.20
N PRO A 175 -13.11 3.29 -3.82
CA PRO A 175 -12.23 3.68 -4.91
C PRO A 175 -10.76 3.77 -4.46
N ILE A 176 -9.85 3.73 -5.44
CA ILE A 176 -8.42 3.94 -5.22
C ILE A 176 -8.13 5.43 -4.96
N GLY A 177 -6.98 5.74 -4.33
CA GLY A 177 -6.54 7.12 -4.13
C GLY A 177 -7.14 7.83 -2.92
N LEU A 178 -7.85 7.11 -2.03
CA LEU A 178 -8.33 7.71 -0.78
C LEU A 178 -7.17 8.09 0.15
N SER A 179 -7.22 9.31 0.69
CA SER A 179 -6.24 9.77 1.68
C SER A 179 -6.45 9.06 3.02
N TYR A 180 -5.34 8.85 3.74
CA TYR A 180 -5.37 8.28 5.09
C TYR A 180 -6.36 9.03 6.00
N ASP A 181 -6.30 10.37 5.99
CA ASP A 181 -7.15 11.23 6.82
C ASP A 181 -8.64 11.08 6.47
N SER A 182 -8.98 10.94 5.18
CA SER A 182 -10.38 10.71 4.77
C SER A 182 -10.89 9.38 5.31
N VAL A 183 -10.08 8.33 5.24
CA VAL A 183 -10.45 6.99 5.72
C VAL A 183 -10.66 6.98 7.23
N VAL A 184 -9.69 7.47 8.01
CA VAL A 184 -9.75 7.39 9.48
C VAL A 184 -10.75 8.36 10.11
N SER A 185 -11.19 9.39 9.37
CA SER A 185 -12.24 10.31 9.82
C SER A 185 -13.66 9.84 9.49
N GLN A 186 -13.82 8.96 8.50
CA GLN A 186 -15.13 8.51 8.01
C GLN A 186 -15.48 7.07 8.40
N LEU A 187 -14.49 6.24 8.70
CA LEU A 187 -14.71 4.85 9.13
C LEU A 187 -14.46 4.72 10.63
N ASP A 188 -15.15 3.75 11.24
CA ASP A 188 -14.77 3.28 12.57
C ASP A 188 -13.38 2.62 12.56
N ALA A 189 -12.80 2.43 13.75
CA ALA A 189 -11.44 1.94 13.90
C ALA A 189 -11.22 0.53 13.31
N ASP A 190 -12.22 -0.35 13.40
CA ASP A 190 -12.11 -1.73 12.90
C ASP A 190 -12.17 -1.74 11.37
N ALA A 191 -13.12 -1.00 10.78
CA ALA A 191 -13.24 -0.84 9.33
C ALA A 191 -12.01 -0.15 8.72
N ALA A 192 -11.51 0.92 9.36
CA ALA A 192 -10.28 1.59 8.94
C ALA A 192 -9.07 0.65 8.99
N ALA A 193 -8.92 -0.13 10.08
CA ALA A 193 -7.84 -1.09 10.20
C ALA A 193 -7.92 -2.18 9.11
N VAL A 194 -9.11 -2.73 8.86
CA VAL A 194 -9.30 -3.73 7.80
C VAL A 194 -8.98 -3.14 6.43
N TYR A 195 -9.46 -1.94 6.11
CA TYR A 195 -9.14 -1.27 4.85
C TYR A 195 -7.64 -1.05 4.66
N LEU A 196 -6.95 -0.52 5.68
CA LEU A 196 -5.50 -0.27 5.63
C LEU A 196 -4.68 -1.56 5.53
N HIS A 197 -5.19 -2.67 6.05
CA HIS A 197 -4.58 -3.99 5.88
C HIS A 197 -4.84 -4.60 4.50
N LEU A 198 -5.95 -4.27 3.86
CA LEU A 198 -6.30 -4.75 2.53
C LEU A 198 -5.69 -3.92 1.42
N THR A 199 -5.27 -2.68 1.68
CA THR A 199 -4.77 -1.76 0.65
C THR A 199 -3.31 -1.36 0.84
N ASP A 200 -2.64 -1.06 -0.26
CA ASP A 200 -1.33 -0.42 -0.23
C ASP A 200 -1.45 1.11 -0.10
N GLY A 201 -0.31 1.81 -0.21
CA GLY A 201 -0.25 3.25 -0.02
C GLY A 201 -1.09 4.10 -0.98
N SER A 202 -1.59 3.53 -2.09
CA SER A 202 -2.46 4.25 -3.03
C SER A 202 -3.90 3.72 -3.04
N GLY A 203 -4.29 2.90 -2.07
CA GLY A 203 -5.64 2.33 -1.99
C GLY A 203 -5.88 1.11 -2.90
N VAL A 204 -4.86 0.63 -3.61
CA VAL A 204 -4.95 -0.60 -4.42
C VAL A 204 -4.95 -1.80 -3.49
N ALA A 205 -5.76 -2.82 -3.79
CA ALA A 205 -5.79 -4.03 -2.98
C ALA A 205 -4.41 -4.69 -2.99
N ARG A 206 -3.89 -4.99 -1.80
CA ARG A 206 -2.57 -5.62 -1.65
C ARG A 206 -2.58 -6.96 -2.37
N PRO A 207 -1.64 -7.18 -3.31
CA PRO A 207 -1.44 -8.49 -3.88
C PRO A 207 -1.09 -9.48 -2.77
N ARG A 208 -1.46 -10.73 -2.99
CA ARG A 208 -1.26 -11.80 -2.02
C ARG A 208 -0.14 -12.68 -2.50
N TYR A 209 1.07 -12.32 -2.08
CA TYR A 209 2.24 -13.12 -2.35
C TYR A 209 2.54 -14.00 -1.15
N ASP A 210 3.00 -15.22 -1.41
CA ASP A 210 3.58 -16.06 -0.37
C ASP A 210 4.92 -15.50 0.10
N TRP A 211 5.55 -14.64 -0.72
CA TRP A 211 6.83 -14.00 -0.45
C TRP A 211 6.72 -12.81 0.52
N ALA A 212 7.68 -12.73 1.45
CA ALA A 212 7.95 -11.55 2.28
C ALA A 212 9.44 -11.49 2.66
N PRO A 213 10.00 -10.31 2.96
CA PRO A 213 11.37 -10.21 3.47
C PRO A 213 11.61 -11.12 4.67
N GLY A 214 12.67 -11.91 4.61
CA GLY A 214 13.05 -12.86 5.67
C GLY A 214 12.43 -14.26 5.55
N LYS A 215 11.55 -14.51 4.57
CA LYS A 215 11.18 -15.88 4.21
C LYS A 215 12.15 -16.49 3.20
N SER A 216 12.14 -17.82 3.08
CA SER A 216 13.05 -18.59 2.22
C SER A 216 12.64 -18.62 0.75
N GLU A 217 11.38 -18.29 0.44
CA GLU A 217 10.90 -18.23 -0.93
C GLU A 217 11.65 -17.12 -1.69
N ALA A 218 12.05 -17.40 -2.93
CA ALA A 218 12.57 -16.36 -3.81
C ALA A 218 11.42 -15.45 -4.26
N PRO A 219 11.66 -14.14 -4.41
CA PRO A 219 10.67 -13.28 -5.02
C PRO A 219 10.52 -13.70 -6.49
N SER A 220 9.30 -13.73 -7.03
CA SER A 220 9.01 -14.25 -8.37
C SER A 220 9.39 -13.27 -9.50
N VAL A 221 10.44 -12.47 -9.34
CA VAL A 221 10.76 -11.34 -10.23
C VAL A 221 11.59 -11.79 -11.42
N PRO A 222 11.25 -11.39 -12.65
CA PRO A 222 12.13 -11.57 -13.80
C PRO A 222 13.41 -10.75 -13.65
N ASP A 223 14.53 -11.26 -14.17
CA ASP A 223 15.91 -10.71 -14.03
C ASP A 223 16.07 -9.23 -14.44
N HIS A 224 15.09 -8.64 -15.13
CA HIS A 224 15.15 -7.29 -15.69
C HIS A 224 14.06 -6.34 -15.19
N ARG A 225 13.14 -6.77 -14.31
CA ARG A 225 12.08 -5.91 -13.79
C ARG A 225 12.23 -5.72 -12.30
N ILE A 226 11.87 -4.54 -11.80
CA ILE A 226 12.02 -4.20 -10.38
C ILE A 226 10.66 -4.24 -9.67
N SER A 227 9.56 -4.07 -10.41
CA SER A 227 8.19 -3.99 -9.86
C SER A 227 7.49 -5.35 -9.76
N MET A 228 7.32 -5.86 -8.54
CA MET A 228 6.53 -7.08 -8.28
C MET A 228 5.04 -6.78 -8.28
N GLU A 229 4.41 -6.81 -9.46
CA GLU A 229 2.97 -6.60 -9.51
C GLU A 229 2.14 -7.87 -9.61
N TRP A 230 2.60 -8.99 -10.22
CA TRP A 230 1.97 -10.33 -10.16
C TRP A 230 2.92 -11.43 -10.66
N ALA A 231 2.70 -12.71 -10.30
CA ALA A 231 3.34 -13.85 -10.95
C ALA A 231 2.68 -14.17 -12.33
N ASP A 232 2.64 -13.19 -13.23
CA ASP A 232 2.01 -13.28 -14.56
C ASP A 232 3.04 -13.72 -15.62
N ALA A 233 2.65 -14.62 -16.53
CA ALA A 233 3.48 -15.04 -17.67
C ALA A 233 3.93 -13.85 -18.54
N ARG A 234 3.07 -12.86 -18.85
CA ARG A 234 3.43 -11.68 -19.65
C ARG A 234 4.47 -10.81 -18.93
N TRP A 235 4.44 -10.79 -17.59
CA TRP A 235 5.42 -10.09 -16.77
C TRP A 235 6.73 -10.88 -16.67
N LEU A 236 6.65 -12.20 -16.45
CA LEU A 236 7.79 -13.13 -16.37
C LEU A 236 8.56 -13.25 -17.69
N THR A 237 7.87 -13.19 -18.84
CA THR A 237 8.49 -13.31 -20.16
C THR A 237 8.70 -11.96 -20.86
N GLY A 238 8.21 -10.87 -20.28
CA GLY A 238 8.30 -9.54 -20.87
C GLY A 238 9.70 -8.96 -20.73
N SER A 239 10.27 -8.43 -21.81
CA SER A 239 11.49 -7.62 -21.72
C SER A 239 11.21 -6.34 -20.94
N ALA A 240 12.18 -5.87 -20.15
CA ALA A 240 12.13 -4.52 -19.61
C ALA A 240 12.12 -3.52 -20.77
N SER A 241 11.43 -2.39 -20.61
CA SER A 241 11.54 -1.31 -21.59
C SER A 241 12.95 -0.72 -21.50
N ASP A 242 13.61 -0.55 -22.64
CA ASP A 242 14.88 0.18 -22.69
C ASP A 242 14.59 1.67 -22.51
N GLY A 243 15.14 2.28 -21.46
CA GLY A 243 15.00 3.72 -21.21
C GLY A 243 13.85 4.08 -20.26
N TYR A 244 13.14 5.15 -20.61
CA TYR A 244 12.02 5.67 -19.82
C TYR A 244 10.80 6.04 -20.68
N ASP A 245 10.77 5.57 -21.93
CA ASP A 245 9.66 5.81 -22.88
C ASP A 245 8.41 4.98 -22.58
N GLY A 246 8.52 3.96 -21.72
CA GLY A 246 7.36 3.22 -21.19
C GLY A 246 6.57 4.01 -20.14
N ALA A 247 7.15 5.07 -19.55
CA ALA A 247 6.52 5.79 -18.47
C ALA A 247 5.34 6.67 -18.92
N ALA A 248 4.37 6.87 -18.03
CA ALA A 248 3.28 7.82 -18.20
C ALA A 248 3.82 9.22 -18.56
N PRO A 249 3.15 9.99 -19.44
CA PRO A 249 3.69 11.26 -19.94
C PRO A 249 4.13 12.26 -18.86
N ALA A 250 3.39 12.33 -17.75
CA ALA A 250 3.73 13.20 -16.62
C ALA A 250 5.03 12.75 -15.93
N ILE A 251 5.16 11.45 -15.63
CA ILE A 251 6.37 10.88 -15.03
C ILE A 251 7.55 11.04 -15.99
N ARG A 252 7.37 10.72 -17.27
CA ARG A 252 8.38 10.88 -18.31
C ARG A 252 8.93 12.30 -18.40
N SER A 253 8.05 13.30 -18.32
CA SER A 253 8.43 14.72 -18.31
C SER A 253 9.31 15.06 -17.10
N ILE A 254 8.95 14.59 -15.91
CA ILE A 254 9.74 14.77 -14.68
C ILE A 254 11.11 14.10 -14.82
N LEU A 255 11.15 12.88 -15.37
CA LEU A 255 12.37 12.12 -15.58
C LEU A 255 13.31 12.80 -16.58
N HIS A 256 12.80 13.29 -17.70
CA HIS A 256 13.58 14.06 -18.67
C HIS A 256 14.20 15.31 -18.03
N ARG A 257 13.39 16.11 -17.33
CA ARG A 257 13.87 17.31 -16.63
C ARG A 257 14.92 16.99 -15.58
N SER A 258 14.78 15.85 -14.89
CA SER A 258 15.75 15.37 -13.91
C SER A 258 17.10 15.01 -14.56
N LEU A 259 17.08 14.39 -15.75
CA LEU A 259 18.29 14.14 -16.54
C LEU A 259 18.97 15.44 -17.02
N ASP A 260 18.20 16.52 -17.19
CA ASP A 260 18.72 17.87 -17.51
C ASP A 260 19.19 18.65 -16.27
N GLY A 261 19.17 18.03 -15.08
CA GLY A 261 19.65 18.64 -13.83
C GLY A 261 18.61 19.46 -13.07
N HIS A 262 17.32 19.40 -13.45
CA HIS A 262 16.24 20.05 -12.72
C HIS A 262 15.68 19.13 -11.66
N ARG A 263 15.78 19.53 -10.39
CA ARG A 263 15.21 18.77 -9.27
C ARG A 263 13.68 18.80 -9.31
N PRO A 264 12.99 17.65 -9.10
CA PRO A 264 11.53 17.64 -8.93
C PRO A 264 11.07 18.47 -7.73
N ASP A 265 9.94 19.16 -7.87
CA ASP A 265 9.22 19.80 -6.75
C ASP A 265 8.41 18.79 -5.93
N VAL A 266 7.74 19.24 -4.85
CA VAL A 266 7.02 18.35 -3.92
C VAL A 266 5.93 17.56 -4.64
N ASP A 267 5.09 18.24 -5.44
CA ASP A 267 3.99 17.60 -6.16
C ASP A 267 4.51 16.56 -7.17
N GLN A 268 5.62 16.87 -7.86
CA GLN A 268 6.28 15.92 -8.75
C GLN A 268 6.87 14.72 -8.00
N LEU A 269 7.46 14.93 -6.82
CA LEU A 269 7.96 13.84 -5.98
C LEU A 269 6.83 12.95 -5.49
N GLU A 270 5.72 13.52 -5.05
CA GLU A 270 4.52 12.77 -4.64
C GLU A 270 4.00 11.92 -5.80
N LEU A 271 3.92 12.47 -7.01
CA LEU A 271 3.56 11.70 -8.20
C LEU A 271 4.53 10.53 -8.46
N LEU A 272 5.84 10.76 -8.41
CA LEU A 272 6.83 9.69 -8.58
C LEU A 272 6.68 8.58 -7.52
N LEU A 273 6.30 8.92 -6.29
CA LEU A 273 6.07 7.95 -5.20
C LEU A 273 4.80 7.11 -5.40
N THR A 274 3.92 7.49 -6.33
CA THR A 274 2.73 6.70 -6.72
C THR A 274 2.97 5.80 -7.94
N ALA A 275 4.18 5.81 -8.51
CA ALA A 275 4.53 5.05 -9.70
C ALA A 275 4.34 3.53 -9.52
N ARG A 276 3.94 2.87 -10.62
CA ARG A 276 3.63 1.45 -10.68
C ARG A 276 4.14 0.83 -11.98
N GLY A 277 4.31 -0.49 -11.99
CA GLY A 277 4.74 -1.23 -13.17
C GLY A 277 5.94 -0.60 -13.91
N ASP A 278 5.74 -0.26 -15.19
CA ASP A 278 6.75 0.32 -16.07
C ASP A 278 7.25 1.71 -15.62
N ASP A 279 6.45 2.47 -14.87
CA ASP A 279 6.88 3.76 -14.33
C ASP A 279 8.00 3.57 -13.29
N VAL A 280 7.93 2.51 -12.47
CA VAL A 280 8.98 2.18 -11.49
C VAL A 280 10.27 1.80 -12.20
N ASP A 281 10.18 0.99 -13.25
CA ASP A 281 11.34 0.57 -14.04
C ASP A 281 11.99 1.80 -14.72
N ALA A 282 11.19 2.72 -15.26
CA ALA A 282 11.67 3.97 -15.86
C ALA A 282 12.33 4.90 -14.82
N ILE A 283 11.74 5.04 -13.63
CA ILE A 283 12.33 5.81 -12.52
C ILE A 283 13.67 5.21 -12.11
N ALA A 284 13.73 3.89 -11.94
CA ALA A 284 14.95 3.19 -11.56
C ALA A 284 16.03 3.33 -12.64
N HIS A 285 15.67 3.24 -13.92
CA HIS A 285 16.58 3.46 -15.04
C HIS A 285 17.20 4.86 -15.01
N VAL A 286 16.39 5.90 -14.85
CA VAL A 286 16.87 7.28 -14.78
C VAL A 286 17.69 7.53 -13.50
N ALA A 287 17.27 6.99 -12.37
CA ALA A 287 18.02 7.03 -11.13
C ALA A 287 19.40 6.37 -11.30
N ASP A 288 19.49 5.24 -12.01
CA ASP A 288 20.74 4.56 -12.28
C ASP A 288 21.69 5.37 -13.18
N GLN A 289 21.14 6.04 -14.20
CA GLN A 289 21.92 6.98 -15.01
C GLN A 289 22.48 8.13 -14.18
N LEU A 290 21.66 8.76 -13.33
CA LEU A 290 22.09 9.85 -12.45
C LEU A 290 23.13 9.37 -11.43
N ARG A 291 22.94 8.18 -10.85
CA ARG A 291 23.91 7.49 -10.00
C ARG A 291 25.22 7.28 -10.73
N LYS A 292 25.20 6.79 -11.98
CA LYS A 292 26.39 6.55 -12.80
C LYS A 292 27.13 7.83 -13.18
N ARG A 293 26.42 8.90 -13.54
CA ARG A 293 27.03 10.23 -13.81
C ARG A 293 27.76 10.78 -12.58
N THR A 294 27.22 10.55 -11.39
CA THR A 294 27.74 11.09 -10.12
C THR A 294 28.86 10.22 -9.54
N ASN A 295 28.67 8.89 -9.53
CA ASN A 295 29.52 7.96 -8.77
C ASN A 295 30.33 6.99 -9.65
N GLY A 296 30.05 6.93 -10.95
CA GLY A 296 30.58 5.89 -11.84
C GLY A 296 30.07 4.49 -11.48
N ASP A 297 30.83 3.47 -11.86
CA ASP A 297 30.50 2.05 -11.62
C ASP A 297 31.19 1.46 -10.37
N LYS A 298 31.94 2.29 -9.61
CA LYS A 298 32.61 1.84 -8.39
C LYS A 298 31.62 1.75 -7.23
N VAL A 299 31.37 0.54 -6.75
CA VAL A 299 30.63 0.30 -5.50
C VAL A 299 31.61 0.30 -4.32
N THR A 300 31.31 1.08 -3.28
CA THR A 300 32.09 1.13 -2.04
C THR A 300 31.32 0.47 -0.91
N TYR A 301 32.03 -0.21 -0.01
CA TYR A 301 31.47 -0.81 1.20
C TYR A 301 32.42 -0.57 2.38
N VAL A 302 31.91 -0.76 3.60
CA VAL A 302 32.69 -0.69 4.83
C VAL A 302 32.54 -2.00 5.59
N VAL A 303 33.65 -2.54 6.11
CA VAL A 303 33.60 -3.65 7.06
C VAL A 303 33.36 -3.04 8.43
N ASN A 304 32.14 -3.22 8.94
CA ASN A 304 31.63 -2.54 10.12
C ASN A 304 31.27 -3.53 11.23
N ARG A 305 31.44 -3.10 12.49
CA ARG A 305 30.79 -3.71 13.64
C ARG A 305 29.80 -2.74 14.28
N ASN A 306 28.52 -3.11 14.27
CA ASN A 306 27.52 -2.42 15.07
C ASN A 306 27.58 -2.92 16.53
N ILE A 307 27.77 -2.00 17.47
CA ILE A 307 27.75 -2.25 18.91
C ILE A 307 26.59 -1.47 19.52
N ASN A 308 25.55 -2.23 19.89
CA ASN A 308 24.51 -1.73 20.76
C ASN A 308 25.03 -1.72 22.21
N TYR A 309 25.44 -0.57 22.74
CA TYR A 309 26.05 -0.49 24.08
C TYR A 309 25.02 -0.49 25.22
N THR A 310 23.76 -0.20 24.93
CA THR A 310 22.62 -0.44 25.83
C THR A 310 21.32 -0.57 25.05
N ASN A 311 20.37 -1.36 25.56
CA ASN A 311 18.98 -1.38 25.09
C ASN A 311 18.03 -0.57 26.01
N GLN A 312 18.55 0.14 27.01
CA GLN A 312 17.76 0.95 27.93
C GLN A 312 17.48 2.32 27.31
N CYS A 313 16.20 2.67 27.17
CA CYS A 313 15.79 3.93 26.57
C CYS A 313 14.60 4.53 27.34
N TYR A 314 14.65 5.82 27.67
CA TYR A 314 13.47 6.49 28.28
C TYR A 314 12.42 6.92 27.24
N PHE A 315 12.76 6.96 25.94
CA PHE A 315 11.81 7.22 24.86
C PHE A 315 10.92 6.01 24.55
N LYS A 316 9.74 6.29 23.98
CA LYS A 316 8.69 5.30 23.69
C LYS A 316 8.25 5.29 22.21
N CYS A 317 9.21 5.24 21.28
CA CYS A 317 8.96 5.11 19.85
C CYS A 317 8.26 3.79 19.47
N GLY A 318 7.04 3.83 18.94
CA GLY A 318 6.23 2.63 18.64
C GLY A 318 6.85 1.59 17.71
N PHE A 319 7.83 1.97 16.88
CA PHE A 319 8.55 1.07 15.97
C PHE A 319 9.86 0.50 16.56
N CYS A 320 10.39 1.09 17.62
CA CYS A 320 11.76 0.81 18.08
C CYS A 320 11.80 -0.41 19.01
N ALA A 321 12.76 -1.31 18.77
CA ALA A 321 12.98 -2.47 19.64
C ALA A 321 13.39 -2.09 21.07
N PHE A 322 14.05 -0.93 21.25
CA PHE A 322 14.50 -0.39 22.55
C PHE A 322 13.47 0.47 23.26
N SER A 323 12.38 0.83 22.58
CA SER A 323 11.30 1.64 23.15
C SER A 323 10.44 0.80 24.07
N LYS A 324 10.86 0.64 25.33
CA LYS A 324 10.03 -0.02 26.33
C LYS A 324 10.24 0.52 27.74
N GLY A 325 9.14 0.85 28.42
CA GLY A 325 9.17 1.22 29.83
C GLY A 325 9.52 0.04 30.76
N PRO A 326 9.69 0.30 32.08
CA PRO A 326 10.17 -0.68 33.08
C PRO A 326 9.35 -1.98 33.23
N LYS A 327 8.17 -2.11 32.60
CA LYS A 327 7.23 -3.24 32.74
C LYS A 327 7.14 -4.17 31.51
N SER A 328 8.10 -4.10 30.60
CA SER A 328 8.05 -4.76 29.29
C SER A 328 8.99 -5.98 29.16
N LEU A 329 9.48 -6.45 30.31
CA LEU A 329 10.53 -7.46 30.52
C LEU A 329 10.25 -8.82 29.86
N ASN A 330 9.00 -9.13 29.49
CA ASN A 330 8.63 -10.51 29.13
C ASN A 330 8.75 -10.87 27.65
N LEU A 331 9.22 -9.99 26.76
CA LEU A 331 9.17 -10.27 25.31
C LEU A 331 10.43 -9.96 24.48
N ARG A 332 11.44 -9.21 24.97
CA ARG A 332 12.58 -8.78 24.11
C ARG A 332 13.95 -8.68 24.82
N GLY A 333 14.20 -9.56 25.80
CA GLY A 333 15.47 -9.66 26.52
C GLY A 333 15.61 -8.68 27.68
N ASP A 334 16.55 -8.96 28.58
CA ASP A 334 16.80 -8.16 29.77
C ASP A 334 17.46 -6.81 29.43
N PRO A 335 17.20 -5.74 30.23
CA PRO A 335 17.93 -4.50 30.10
C PRO A 335 19.43 -4.75 30.34
N TYR A 336 20.28 -4.20 29.49
CA TYR A 336 21.73 -4.30 29.64
C TYR A 336 22.41 -2.96 29.42
N LEU A 337 23.60 -2.86 29.98
CA LEU A 337 24.54 -1.77 29.77
C LEU A 337 25.92 -2.40 29.65
N LEU A 338 26.57 -2.24 28.50
CA LEU A 338 27.95 -2.66 28.32
C LEU A 338 28.87 -1.67 29.04
N ASP A 339 29.89 -2.17 29.71
CA ASP A 339 30.98 -1.33 30.19
C ASP A 339 31.91 -0.91 29.03
N LEU A 340 32.76 0.08 29.30
CA LEU A 340 33.71 0.58 28.31
C LEU A 340 34.69 -0.50 27.85
N GLU A 341 35.11 -1.38 28.75
CA GLU A 341 36.04 -2.47 28.45
C GLU A 341 35.44 -3.43 27.41
N GLU A 342 34.18 -3.80 27.54
CA GLU A 342 33.48 -4.67 26.59
C GLU A 342 33.25 -3.97 25.24
N ILE A 343 32.95 -2.66 25.24
CA ILE A 343 32.85 -1.87 23.99
C ILE A 343 34.19 -1.87 23.25
N VAL A 344 35.29 -1.62 23.98
CA VAL A 344 36.65 -1.62 23.43
C VAL A 344 37.05 -3.01 22.96
N ARG A 345 36.77 -4.06 23.74
CA ARG A 345 37.06 -5.46 23.39
C ARG A 345 36.36 -5.86 22.10
N ARG A 346 35.07 -5.53 21.95
CA ARG A 346 34.30 -5.78 20.71
C ARG A 346 34.83 -4.98 19.52
N SER A 347 35.25 -3.74 19.76
CA SER A 347 35.86 -2.90 18.72
C SER A 347 37.21 -3.48 18.26
N ARG A 348 38.01 -4.00 19.20
CA ARG A 348 39.30 -4.66 18.91
C ARG A 348 39.08 -5.96 18.14
N GLU A 349 38.13 -6.78 18.59
CA GLU A 349 37.76 -8.01 17.88
C GLU A 349 37.36 -7.73 16.41
N ALA A 350 36.61 -6.64 16.18
CA ALA A 350 36.24 -6.21 14.83
C ALA A 350 37.46 -5.74 14.02
N TRP A 351 38.30 -4.91 14.61
CA TRP A 351 39.54 -4.43 13.99
C TRP A 351 40.45 -5.59 13.57
N ASP A 352 40.64 -6.56 14.45
CA ASP A 352 41.47 -7.74 14.20
C ASP A 352 40.89 -8.63 13.08
N LYS A 353 39.58 -8.53 12.83
CA LYS A 353 38.89 -9.15 11.69
C LYS A 353 38.87 -8.29 10.42
N GLY A 354 39.56 -7.15 10.43
CA GLY A 354 39.68 -6.24 9.29
C GLY A 354 38.56 -5.18 9.18
N ALA A 355 37.78 -4.97 10.24
CA ALA A 355 36.83 -3.85 10.27
C ALA A 355 37.58 -2.51 10.31
N THR A 356 37.10 -1.55 9.53
CA THR A 356 37.63 -0.17 9.51
C THR A 356 36.72 0.80 10.25
N GLU A 357 35.50 0.37 10.59
CA GLU A 357 34.50 1.18 11.28
C GLU A 357 33.81 0.40 12.40
N VAL A 358 33.52 1.10 13.49
CA VAL A 358 32.58 0.67 14.52
C VAL A 358 31.41 1.65 14.57
N THR A 359 30.19 1.13 14.48
CA THR A 359 28.98 1.94 14.71
C THR A 359 28.53 1.75 16.14
N LEU A 360 28.36 2.86 16.85
CA LEU A 360 27.88 2.87 18.23
C LEU A 360 26.43 3.33 18.24
N GLN A 361 25.53 2.47 18.70
CA GLN A 361 24.11 2.80 18.86
C GLN A 361 23.64 2.36 20.24
N GLY A 362 22.65 3.03 20.79
CA GLY A 362 22.08 2.65 22.08
C GLY A 362 20.70 3.24 22.27
N GLY A 363 20.02 2.74 23.30
CA GLY A 363 18.90 3.50 23.86
C GLY A 363 19.41 4.78 24.53
N ILE A 364 18.53 5.80 24.63
CA ILE A 364 18.85 7.03 25.35
C ILE A 364 18.70 6.75 26.84
N HIS A 365 19.82 6.35 27.46
CA HIS A 365 19.87 5.99 28.87
C HIS A 365 19.81 7.26 29.75
N PRO A 366 18.94 7.33 30.76
CA PRO A 366 18.73 8.55 31.56
C PRO A 366 19.95 8.99 32.37
N GLY A 367 20.91 8.09 32.57
CA GLY A 367 22.17 8.36 33.28
C GLY A 367 23.35 8.75 32.39
N PHE A 368 23.20 8.78 31.06
CA PHE A 368 24.29 9.22 30.19
C PHE A 368 24.30 10.74 30.04
N THR A 369 25.52 11.26 29.92
CA THR A 369 25.80 12.65 29.58
C THR A 369 26.75 12.66 28.38
N GLY A 370 27.03 13.83 27.82
CA GLY A 370 28.05 13.98 26.78
C GLY A 370 29.40 13.37 27.16
N GLU A 371 29.75 13.34 28.46
CA GLU A 371 31.02 12.77 28.92
C GLU A 371 31.10 11.25 28.69
N PHE A 372 29.99 10.51 28.87
CA PHE A 372 29.97 9.07 28.60
C PHE A 372 30.36 8.79 27.14
N TYR A 373 29.77 9.54 26.21
CA TYR A 373 30.06 9.40 24.78
C TYR A 373 31.51 9.77 24.44
N LEU A 374 32.04 10.83 25.07
CA LEU A 374 33.45 11.20 24.95
C LEU A 374 34.37 10.09 25.49
N ASP A 375 34.03 9.48 26.62
CA ASP A 375 34.81 8.41 27.22
C ASP A 375 34.81 7.15 26.38
N VAL A 376 33.68 6.79 25.76
CA VAL A 376 33.62 5.71 24.76
C VAL A 376 34.58 5.98 23.60
N VAL A 377 34.54 7.20 23.04
CA VAL A 377 35.42 7.58 21.93
C VAL A 377 36.89 7.54 22.34
N LYS A 378 37.24 8.13 23.49
CA LYS A 378 38.61 8.13 24.03
C LYS A 378 39.11 6.70 24.26
N ALA A 379 38.29 5.84 24.86
CA ALA A 379 38.66 4.46 25.17
C ALA A 379 38.93 3.64 23.90
N ILE A 380 38.07 3.74 22.89
CA ILE A 380 38.29 3.06 21.60
C ILE A 380 39.53 3.61 20.90
N LYS A 381 39.72 4.94 20.88
CA LYS A 381 40.86 5.57 20.21
C LYS A 381 42.21 5.32 20.91
N ALA A 382 42.21 5.14 22.22
CA ALA A 382 43.42 4.78 22.95
C ALA A 382 43.95 3.40 22.50
N GLU A 383 43.07 2.41 22.39
CA GLU A 383 43.44 1.04 22.01
C GLU A 383 43.53 0.84 20.50
N ILE A 384 42.70 1.55 19.73
CA ILE A 384 42.54 1.37 18.27
C ILE A 384 42.54 2.74 17.56
N PRO A 385 43.68 3.47 17.52
CA PRO A 385 43.73 4.81 16.95
C PRO A 385 43.19 4.90 15.51
N GLY A 386 43.39 3.84 14.73
CA GLY A 386 42.97 3.72 13.33
C GLY A 386 41.49 3.43 13.09
N MET A 387 40.71 3.05 14.11
CA MET A 387 39.29 2.71 13.94
C MET A 387 38.45 3.96 13.64
N HIS A 388 37.67 3.97 12.55
CA HIS A 388 36.63 5.00 12.37
C HIS A 388 35.48 4.76 13.35
N ILE A 389 35.00 5.81 14.01
CA ILE A 389 33.87 5.72 14.93
C ILE A 389 32.69 6.41 14.28
N HIS A 390 31.68 5.62 13.92
CA HIS A 390 30.41 6.10 13.41
C HIS A 390 29.41 6.19 14.56
N GLY A 391 29.30 7.38 15.11
CA GLY A 391 28.39 7.74 16.17
C GLY A 391 28.61 9.21 16.56
N PHE A 392 27.69 9.84 17.27
CA PHE A 392 26.39 9.34 17.71
C PHE A 392 25.26 10.00 16.89
N THR A 393 24.03 9.59 17.10
CA THR A 393 22.85 10.22 16.49
C THR A 393 22.58 11.60 17.11
N PRO A 394 21.79 12.49 16.48
CA PRO A 394 21.46 13.79 17.06
C PRO A 394 20.73 13.77 18.43
N LEU A 395 20.23 12.62 18.87
CA LEU A 395 19.59 12.44 20.18
C LEU A 395 20.58 12.16 21.32
N GLU A 396 21.77 11.67 20.98
CA GLU A 396 22.88 11.34 21.88
C GLU A 396 23.84 12.54 21.96
#